data_AF-A0A1G8TBT0-F1
#
_entry.id   AF-A0A1G8TBT0-F1
#
_cell.length_a   1.000
_cell.length_b   1.000
_cell.length_c   1.000
_cell.angle_alpha   90.00
_cell.angle_beta   90.00
_cell.angle_gamma   90.00
#
_symmetry.space_group_name_H-M   'P 1'
#
loop_
_entity.id
_entity.type
_entity.pdbx_description
1 polymer ?
#
loop_
_entity_poly.entity_id
_entity_poly.type
_entity_poly.pdbx_seq_one_letter_code
_entity_poly.pdbx_strand_id
1 'polypeptide(L)'
;MFEWIQDHSLLEYSSRQERLDFGERSRFRMNSIKAAEPAGMTALAQYFTAGSVLLHIDFNITVPVPDEEILQRVMREVAPHFEVVNQLVRGGRVESVHLNQLKPRTAELFHQTKTGVITVMKDLYRHDDSERWYSGHKRSLIHYTVNAAELEPYGDEEIKELQTLLHRAYFGGEAIDFGQMPLGWQFEDSLRHSAALRFIAGFAPNLSISVDKESNEVIILNITDKKPVHKLYLKTAQPQPPRRVGPYLYLDAGHRLVYVVNLLVQPLITEWEGFADARLYYLDDDTAFADFDPEKAERLEGTSLFFDQETVQRLMEMVNRELRQTDNHMI
;
A
#
# COMPACT_ATOMS: atom_id res chain seq x y z
N MET A 1 11.88 -19.75 -17.58
CA MET A 1 11.52 -18.42 -17.02
C MET A 1 11.91 -17.39 -18.07
N PHE A 2 11.13 -16.32 -18.25
CA PHE A 2 11.39 -15.32 -19.29
C PHE A 2 12.66 -14.52 -18.98
N GLU A 3 13.41 -14.09 -20.01
CA GLU A 3 14.68 -13.36 -19.83
C GLU A 3 14.50 -12.01 -19.12
N TRP A 4 13.34 -11.37 -19.31
CA TRP A 4 12.98 -10.09 -18.69
C TRP A 4 12.51 -10.22 -17.23
N ILE A 5 12.55 -11.42 -16.66
CA ILE A 5 12.25 -11.70 -15.25
C ILE A 5 13.53 -12.14 -14.55
N GLN A 6 13.82 -11.53 -13.40
CA GLN A 6 14.95 -11.94 -12.57
C GLN A 6 14.73 -13.35 -12.04
N ASP A 7 15.76 -14.18 -12.15
CA ASP A 7 15.77 -15.58 -11.74
C ASP A 7 16.07 -15.78 -10.24
N HIS A 8 16.26 -14.68 -9.51
CA HIS A 8 16.59 -14.69 -8.10
C HIS A 8 15.86 -13.57 -7.35
N SER A 9 15.60 -13.81 -6.06
CA SER A 9 15.08 -12.83 -5.12
C SER A 9 16.07 -12.65 -3.98
N LEU A 10 16.23 -11.43 -3.50
CA LEU A 10 17.01 -11.19 -2.28
C LEU A 10 16.21 -11.68 -1.08
N LEU A 11 16.83 -12.52 -0.27
CA LEU A 11 16.27 -12.99 1.00
C LEU A 11 16.97 -12.26 2.14
N GLU A 12 16.21 -11.71 3.07
CA GLU A 12 16.73 -11.14 4.31
C GLU A 12 16.18 -11.94 5.49
N TYR A 13 17.09 -12.56 6.24
CA TYR A 13 16.73 -13.25 7.47
C TYR A 13 16.55 -12.22 8.57
N SER A 14 15.32 -12.11 9.07
CA SER A 14 15.04 -11.20 10.17
C SER A 14 14.82 -11.98 11.46
N SER A 15 15.65 -11.66 12.47
CA SER A 15 15.55 -12.22 13.82
C SER A 15 14.52 -11.52 14.69
N ARG A 16 13.98 -10.37 14.23
CA ARG A 16 12.97 -9.55 14.91
C ARG A 16 12.03 -8.91 13.90
N GLN A 17 10.73 -8.87 14.18
CA GLN A 17 9.81 -8.07 13.35
C GLN A 17 10.08 -6.58 13.55
N GLU A 18 10.01 -5.82 12.46
CA GLU A 18 10.14 -4.36 12.52
C GLU A 18 8.99 -3.78 13.35
N ARG A 19 9.33 -2.80 14.20
CA ARG A 19 8.35 -2.01 14.93
C ARG A 19 7.45 -1.34 13.92
N LEU A 20 6.13 -1.45 14.09
CA LEU A 20 5.21 -0.58 13.37
C LEU A 20 5.47 0.85 13.82
N ASP A 21 6.01 1.66 12.91
CA ASP A 21 6.20 3.08 13.14
C ASP A 21 4.89 3.81 12.84
N PHE A 22 4.16 4.15 13.90
CA PHE A 22 2.97 5.00 13.79
C PHE A 22 3.33 6.49 13.62
N GLY A 23 4.61 6.86 13.88
CA GLY A 23 5.21 8.19 13.70
C GLY A 23 4.53 9.35 14.43
N GLU A 24 5.14 10.55 14.35
CA GLU A 24 4.46 11.84 14.58
C GLU A 24 3.43 12.19 13.47
N ARG A 25 3.02 11.19 12.68
CA ARG A 25 2.14 11.33 11.50
C ARG A 25 0.71 11.77 11.85
N SER A 26 0.38 11.88 13.13
CA SER A 26 -0.93 12.28 13.64
C SER A 26 -1.25 13.77 13.48
N ARG A 27 -0.25 14.64 13.22
CA ARG A 27 -0.48 16.09 13.02
C ARG A 27 -0.25 16.52 11.58
N PHE A 28 -1.20 16.19 10.72
CA PHE A 28 -1.30 16.79 9.39
C PHE A 28 -2.50 17.74 9.32
N ARG A 29 -2.46 18.68 8.38
CA ARG A 29 -3.62 19.49 8.00
C ARG A 29 -4.01 19.16 6.59
N MET A 30 -5.30 18.98 6.35
CA MET A 30 -5.83 18.82 5.01
C MET A 30 -6.45 20.15 4.59
N ASN A 31 -5.90 20.78 3.56
CA ASN A 31 -6.40 22.05 3.05
C ASN A 31 -7.12 21.82 1.72
N SER A 32 -8.43 22.08 1.69
CA SER A 32 -9.20 22.04 0.45
C SER A 32 -8.90 23.26 -0.43
N ILE A 33 -8.71 23.03 -1.72
CA ILE A 33 -8.38 24.07 -2.70
C ILE A 33 -9.40 24.06 -3.81
N LYS A 34 -9.81 25.26 -4.22
CA LYS A 34 -10.59 25.44 -5.43
C LYS A 34 -9.65 25.54 -6.63
N ALA A 35 -9.59 24.47 -7.42
CA ALA A 35 -8.83 24.49 -8.67
C ALA A 35 -9.59 25.23 -9.78
N ALA A 36 -8.85 25.79 -10.73
CA ALA A 36 -9.42 26.44 -11.90
C ALA A 36 -10.13 25.44 -12.83
N GLU A 37 -10.79 25.95 -13.87
CA GLU A 37 -11.29 25.11 -14.95
C GLU A 37 -10.15 24.67 -15.87
N PRO A 38 -10.19 23.43 -16.40
CA PRO A 38 -9.16 22.95 -17.31
C PRO A 38 -9.29 23.66 -18.67
N ALA A 39 -8.22 24.34 -19.10
CA ALA A 39 -8.16 24.98 -20.41
C ALA A 39 -7.85 23.97 -21.54
N GLY A 40 -7.23 22.84 -21.18
CA GLY A 40 -6.81 21.75 -22.05
C GLY A 40 -6.40 20.56 -21.19
N MET A 41 -5.71 19.58 -21.77
CA MET A 41 -5.18 18.41 -21.06
C MET A 41 -3.74 18.20 -21.49
N THR A 42 -2.83 18.02 -20.54
CA THR A 42 -1.42 17.66 -20.80
C THR A 42 -1.23 16.15 -20.68
N ALA A 43 -0.05 15.62 -21.07
CA ALA A 43 0.26 14.21 -20.87
C ALA A 43 0.21 13.80 -19.38
N LEU A 44 0.64 14.67 -18.48
CA LEU A 44 0.58 14.45 -17.03
C LEU A 44 -0.87 14.37 -16.53
N ALA A 45 -1.72 15.29 -16.98
CA ALA A 45 -3.15 15.26 -16.66
C ALA A 45 -3.84 14.01 -17.24
N GLN A 46 -3.50 13.64 -18.47
CA GLN A 46 -4.02 12.44 -19.13
C GLN A 46 -3.58 11.16 -18.41
N TYR A 47 -2.34 11.09 -17.90
CA TYR A 47 -1.86 9.99 -17.07
C TYR A 47 -2.71 9.78 -15.81
N PHE A 48 -2.92 10.83 -15.02
CA PHE A 48 -3.67 10.71 -13.76
C PHE A 48 -5.17 10.52 -13.98
N THR A 49 -5.77 11.10 -15.02
CA THR A 49 -7.21 10.96 -15.26
C THR A 49 -7.60 9.65 -15.97
N ALA A 50 -6.63 8.95 -16.57
CA ALA A 50 -6.89 7.79 -17.41
C ALA A 50 -7.63 6.65 -16.72
N GLY A 51 -7.25 6.29 -15.49
CA GLY A 51 -7.95 5.22 -14.76
C GLY A 51 -9.44 5.55 -14.62
N SER A 52 -9.75 6.77 -14.20
CA SER A 52 -11.15 7.18 -14.01
C SER A 52 -11.93 7.28 -15.32
N VAL A 53 -11.30 7.76 -16.40
CA VAL A 53 -11.98 7.90 -17.71
C VAL A 53 -12.15 6.53 -18.40
N LEU A 54 -11.12 5.69 -18.42
CA LEU A 54 -11.13 4.43 -19.16
C LEU A 54 -11.91 3.32 -18.46
N LEU A 55 -12.00 3.36 -17.14
CA LEU A 55 -12.68 2.33 -16.34
C LEU A 55 -14.02 2.79 -15.78
N HIS A 56 -14.38 4.07 -15.95
CA HIS A 56 -15.60 4.66 -15.40
C HIS A 56 -15.70 4.55 -13.86
N ILE A 57 -14.57 4.71 -13.16
CA ILE A 57 -14.47 4.65 -11.69
C ILE A 57 -13.92 5.98 -11.15
N ASP A 58 -14.50 6.52 -10.09
CA ASP A 58 -13.92 7.68 -9.39
C ASP A 58 -12.76 7.24 -8.50
N PHE A 59 -11.54 7.26 -9.05
CA PHE A 59 -10.33 7.00 -8.27
C PHE A 59 -9.99 8.15 -7.33
N ASN A 60 -9.58 7.77 -6.11
CA ASN A 60 -8.84 8.64 -5.22
C ASN A 60 -7.36 8.62 -5.61
N ILE A 61 -6.88 9.72 -6.17
CA ILE A 61 -5.49 9.84 -6.62
C ILE A 61 -4.71 10.62 -5.57
N THR A 62 -3.54 10.11 -5.21
CA THR A 62 -2.59 10.82 -4.36
C THR A 62 -1.32 11.03 -5.17
N VAL A 63 -0.95 12.29 -5.36
CA VAL A 63 0.28 12.69 -6.04
C VAL A 63 1.25 13.23 -5.00
N PRO A 64 2.40 12.57 -4.76
CA PRO A 64 3.41 13.11 -3.86
C PRO A 64 4.04 14.37 -4.47
N VAL A 65 4.36 15.36 -3.62
CA VAL A 65 4.95 16.63 -4.03
C VAL A 65 6.23 16.90 -3.21
N PRO A 66 7.36 16.28 -3.56
CA PRO A 66 8.59 16.40 -2.77
C PRO A 66 9.18 17.81 -2.80
N ASP A 67 8.77 18.64 -3.75
CA ASP A 67 9.18 20.04 -3.87
C ASP A 67 8.10 20.91 -4.53
N GLU A 68 8.34 22.22 -4.48
CA GLU A 68 7.45 23.26 -4.97
C GLU A 68 7.24 23.21 -6.48
N GLU A 69 8.22 22.73 -7.25
CA GLU A 69 8.09 22.65 -8.71
C GLU A 69 7.07 21.57 -9.12
N ILE A 70 7.16 20.39 -8.49
CA ILE A 70 6.17 19.32 -8.69
C ILE A 70 4.80 19.79 -8.21
N LEU A 71 4.72 20.47 -7.06
CA LEU A 71 3.46 21.05 -6.57
C LEU A 71 2.83 21.99 -7.61
N GLN A 72 3.60 22.93 -8.15
CA GLN A 72 3.11 23.87 -9.16
C GLN A 72 2.66 23.16 -10.43
N ARG A 73 3.39 22.14 -10.88
CA ARG A 73 3.02 21.33 -12.05
C ARG A 73 1.69 20.63 -11.82
N VAL A 74 1.52 19.96 -10.68
CA VAL A 74 0.28 19.25 -10.31
C VAL A 74 -0.90 20.22 -10.20
N MET A 75 -0.72 21.35 -9.51
CA MET A 75 -1.80 22.33 -9.32
C MET A 75 -2.21 23.02 -10.63
N ARG A 76 -1.29 23.17 -11.58
CA ARG A 76 -1.56 23.81 -12.88
C ARG A 76 -2.15 22.83 -13.90
N GLU A 77 -1.68 21.60 -13.92
CA GLU A 77 -1.98 20.67 -15.01
C GLU A 77 -2.97 19.58 -14.62
N VAL A 78 -2.89 19.06 -13.39
CA VAL A 78 -3.69 17.91 -12.96
C VAL A 78 -4.92 18.36 -12.16
N ALA A 79 -4.71 19.19 -11.13
CA ALA A 79 -5.77 19.63 -10.23
C ALA A 79 -7.00 20.27 -10.92
N PRO A 80 -6.87 21.03 -12.03
CA PRO A 80 -8.04 21.60 -12.71
C PRO A 80 -9.05 20.56 -13.20
N HIS A 81 -8.65 19.30 -13.36
CA HIS A 81 -9.50 18.22 -13.85
C HIS A 81 -10.35 17.55 -12.77
N PHE A 82 -10.17 17.91 -11.50
CA PHE A 82 -10.84 17.31 -10.35
C PHE A 82 -11.70 18.34 -9.59
N GLU A 83 -12.84 17.91 -9.08
CA GLU A 83 -13.72 18.72 -8.23
C GLU A 83 -13.17 18.82 -6.80
N VAL A 84 -12.66 17.70 -6.27
CA VAL A 84 -12.13 17.63 -4.91
C VAL A 84 -10.61 17.63 -4.96
N VAL A 85 -10.02 18.75 -4.55
CA VAL A 85 -8.55 18.92 -4.47
C VAL A 85 -8.18 19.28 -3.03
N ASN A 86 -7.37 18.42 -2.40
CA ASN A 86 -6.90 18.62 -1.04
C ASN A 86 -5.38 18.53 -0.98
N GLN A 87 -4.74 19.44 -0.26
CA GLN A 87 -3.32 19.40 0.04
C GLN A 87 -3.10 18.86 1.46
N LEU A 88 -2.30 17.80 1.58
CA LEU A 88 -1.82 17.30 2.86
C LEU A 88 -0.59 18.11 3.25
N VAL A 89 -0.68 18.85 4.35
CA VAL A 89 0.40 19.70 4.88
C VAL A 89 0.95 19.12 6.17
N ARG A 90 2.26 18.89 6.20
CA ARG A 90 3.02 18.45 7.38
C ARG A 90 4.28 19.30 7.53
N GLY A 91 4.60 19.71 8.76
CA GLY A 91 5.79 20.54 9.01
C GLY A 91 5.80 21.88 8.25
N GLY A 92 4.63 22.41 7.87
CA GLY A 92 4.52 23.63 7.08
C GLY A 92 4.78 23.47 5.58
N ARG A 93 4.93 22.24 5.08
CA ARG A 93 5.12 21.92 3.65
C ARG A 93 4.00 21.03 3.15
N VAL A 94 3.62 21.17 1.88
CA VAL A 94 2.71 20.24 1.22
C VAL A 94 3.50 18.96 0.92
N GLU A 95 3.00 17.81 1.36
CA GLU A 95 3.61 16.48 1.16
C GLU A 95 2.97 15.75 -0.02
N SER A 96 1.65 15.89 -0.16
CA SER A 96 0.87 15.28 -1.24
C SER A 96 -0.35 16.12 -1.61
N VAL A 97 -0.81 15.92 -2.85
CA VAL A 97 -2.09 16.42 -3.34
C VAL A 97 -3.03 15.23 -3.55
N HIS A 98 -4.16 15.27 -2.87
CA HIS A 98 -5.23 14.29 -3.01
C HIS A 98 -6.31 14.84 -3.94
N LEU A 99 -6.67 14.05 -4.94
CA LEU A 99 -7.55 14.41 -6.04
C LEU A 99 -8.65 13.35 -6.14
N ASN A 100 -9.90 13.79 -6.20
CA ASN A 100 -11.06 12.91 -6.37
C ASN A 100 -12.14 13.62 -7.19
N GLN A 101 -12.99 12.84 -7.85
CA GLN A 101 -14.14 13.23 -8.67
C GLN A 101 -13.72 14.04 -9.88
N LEU A 102 -13.73 13.42 -11.06
CA LEU A 102 -13.42 14.14 -12.29
C LEU A 102 -14.50 15.18 -12.60
N LYS A 103 -14.07 16.36 -13.05
CA LYS A 103 -14.99 17.35 -13.60
C LYS A 103 -15.64 16.81 -14.88
N PRO A 104 -16.91 17.15 -15.18
CA PRO A 104 -17.62 16.62 -16.35
C PRO A 104 -16.90 16.82 -17.70
N ARG A 105 -16.21 17.96 -17.88
CA ARG A 105 -15.48 18.28 -19.12
C ARG A 105 -14.19 17.46 -19.31
N THR A 106 -13.68 16.85 -18.25
CA THR A 106 -12.39 16.14 -18.29
C THR A 106 -12.40 14.94 -19.24
N ALA A 107 -13.47 14.16 -19.27
CA ALA A 107 -13.56 12.99 -20.16
C ALA A 107 -13.53 13.40 -21.65
N GLU A 108 -14.20 14.49 -22.01
CA GLU A 108 -14.16 15.03 -23.36
C GLU A 108 -12.73 15.46 -23.75
N LEU A 109 -12.08 16.25 -22.90
CA LEU A 109 -10.69 16.69 -23.10
C LEU A 109 -9.74 15.49 -23.22
N PHE A 110 -9.96 14.44 -22.43
CA PHE A 110 -9.16 13.23 -22.43
C PHE A 110 -9.17 12.54 -23.80
N HIS A 111 -10.34 12.39 -24.42
CA HIS A 111 -10.45 11.73 -25.72
C HIS A 111 -9.97 12.60 -26.89
N GLN A 112 -10.14 13.92 -26.79
CA GLN A 112 -9.68 14.90 -27.78
C GLN A 112 -8.15 15.04 -27.78
N THR A 113 -7.51 14.91 -26.62
CA THR A 113 -6.07 15.10 -26.45
C THR A 113 -5.30 13.87 -26.93
N LYS A 114 -4.32 14.11 -27.81
CA LYS A 114 -3.41 13.08 -28.35
C LYS A 114 -2.01 13.34 -27.81
N THR A 115 -1.64 12.65 -26.75
CA THR A 115 -0.26 12.61 -26.24
C THR A 115 0.29 11.19 -26.40
N GLY A 116 1.60 11.00 -26.24
CA GLY A 116 2.20 9.67 -26.21
C GLY A 116 1.64 8.75 -25.11
N VAL A 117 1.06 9.32 -24.04
CA VAL A 117 0.64 8.56 -22.85
C VAL A 117 -0.65 7.77 -23.06
N ILE A 118 -1.48 8.14 -24.05
CA ILE A 118 -2.73 7.42 -24.29
C ILE A 118 -2.48 5.96 -24.69
N THR A 119 -1.39 5.68 -25.40
CA THR A 119 -0.99 4.32 -25.79
C THR A 119 -0.57 3.52 -24.55
N VAL A 120 0.18 4.15 -23.65
CA VAL A 120 0.58 3.58 -22.35
C VAL A 120 -0.67 3.23 -21.53
N MET A 121 -1.61 4.16 -21.38
CA MET A 121 -2.78 3.95 -20.52
C MET A 121 -3.78 2.94 -21.09
N LYS A 122 -3.97 2.90 -22.41
CA LYS A 122 -4.80 1.86 -23.06
C LYS A 122 -4.17 0.48 -23.00
N ASP A 123 -2.84 0.40 -22.99
CA ASP A 123 -2.18 -0.88 -22.76
C ASP A 123 -2.22 -1.27 -21.28
N LEU A 124 -2.17 -0.33 -20.34
CA LEU A 124 -2.36 -0.60 -18.90
C LEU A 124 -3.77 -1.12 -18.60
N TYR A 125 -4.79 -0.54 -19.26
CA TYR A 125 -6.20 -0.89 -19.13
C TYR A 125 -6.77 -1.40 -20.46
N ARG A 126 -6.51 -2.67 -20.79
CA ARG A 126 -6.85 -3.26 -22.10
C ARG A 126 -8.35 -3.50 -22.31
N HIS A 127 -9.11 -3.52 -21.22
CA HIS A 127 -10.56 -3.53 -21.18
C HIS A 127 -11.05 -2.67 -20.01
N ASP A 128 -12.36 -2.47 -19.91
CA ASP A 128 -13.04 -1.64 -18.91
C ASP A 128 -13.68 -2.45 -17.77
N ASP A 129 -13.82 -3.77 -17.93
CA ASP A 129 -14.34 -4.67 -16.89
C ASP A 129 -13.43 -4.74 -15.65
N SER A 130 -13.72 -3.87 -14.68
CA SER A 130 -13.03 -3.76 -13.39
C SER A 130 -13.63 -4.64 -12.30
N GLU A 131 -14.73 -5.36 -12.55
CA GLU A 131 -15.37 -6.24 -11.56
C GLU A 131 -14.39 -7.31 -11.07
N ARG A 132 -13.47 -7.70 -11.96
CA ARG A 132 -12.41 -8.66 -11.65
C ARG A 132 -11.43 -8.18 -10.60
N TRP A 133 -11.24 -6.88 -10.35
CA TRP A 133 -10.31 -6.47 -9.28
C TRP A 133 -10.78 -6.87 -7.89
N TYR A 134 -12.10 -6.96 -7.69
CA TYR A 134 -12.72 -7.23 -6.40
C TYR A 134 -13.52 -8.52 -6.45
N SER A 135 -12.91 -9.60 -6.96
CA SER A 135 -13.57 -10.89 -7.12
C SER A 135 -14.06 -11.54 -5.82
N GLY A 136 -13.82 -10.93 -4.64
CA GLY A 136 -14.29 -11.39 -3.33
C GLY A 136 -13.62 -12.66 -2.82
N HIS A 137 -12.82 -13.33 -3.66
CA HIS A 137 -12.09 -14.56 -3.33
C HIS A 137 -10.63 -14.25 -3.04
N LYS A 138 -10.07 -14.93 -2.03
CA LYS A 138 -8.64 -14.84 -1.69
C LYS A 138 -7.80 -15.40 -2.85
N ARG A 139 -6.98 -14.54 -3.45
CA ARG A 139 -6.05 -14.93 -4.53
C ARG A 139 -4.76 -15.48 -3.97
N SER A 140 -4.17 -16.43 -4.70
CA SER A 140 -2.81 -16.91 -4.43
C SER A 140 -1.86 -16.20 -5.38
N LEU A 141 -1.11 -15.22 -4.88
CA LEU A 141 -0.21 -14.42 -5.71
C LEU A 141 1.21 -14.99 -5.72
N ILE A 142 1.84 -14.97 -6.89
CA ILE A 142 3.27 -15.21 -7.10
C ILE A 142 3.92 -13.89 -7.51
N HIS A 143 5.05 -13.55 -6.90
CA HIS A 143 5.76 -12.30 -7.17
C HIS A 143 6.99 -12.55 -8.04
N TYR A 144 7.14 -11.77 -9.11
CA TYR A 144 8.31 -11.79 -9.98
C TYR A 144 8.95 -10.41 -10.04
N THR A 145 10.27 -10.34 -10.02
CA THR A 145 11.00 -9.08 -10.19
C THR A 145 11.32 -8.88 -11.67
N VAL A 146 11.04 -7.69 -12.20
CA VAL A 146 11.29 -7.35 -13.59
C VAL A 146 12.76 -6.96 -13.76
N ASN A 147 13.42 -7.52 -14.77
CA ASN A 147 14.73 -7.08 -15.21
C ASN A 147 14.55 -5.96 -16.26
N ALA A 148 14.50 -4.71 -15.80
CA ALA A 148 14.29 -3.55 -16.67
C ALA A 148 15.37 -3.39 -17.75
N ALA A 149 16.58 -3.93 -17.56
CA ALA A 149 17.65 -3.88 -18.54
C ALA A 149 17.37 -4.70 -19.80
N GLU A 150 16.49 -5.69 -19.72
CA GLU A 150 16.07 -6.56 -20.84
C GLU A 150 14.82 -6.00 -21.55
N LEU A 151 14.26 -4.89 -21.06
CA LEU A 151 13.14 -4.21 -21.69
C LEU A 151 13.66 -3.12 -22.62
N GLU A 152 13.09 -3.05 -23.82
CA GLU A 152 13.38 -1.94 -24.72
C GLU A 152 12.86 -0.62 -24.11
N PRO A 153 13.63 0.48 -24.15
CA PRO A 153 13.16 1.78 -23.70
C PRO A 153 11.91 2.25 -24.46
N TYR A 154 10.99 2.95 -23.78
CA TYR A 154 9.85 3.57 -24.45
C TYR A 154 10.32 4.86 -25.18
N GLY A 155 10.22 4.89 -26.51
CA GLY A 155 11.01 5.80 -27.37
C GLY A 155 10.42 7.18 -27.70
N ASP A 156 9.50 7.71 -26.89
CA ASP A 156 8.85 9.01 -27.16
C ASP A 156 9.44 10.12 -26.26
N GLU A 157 9.87 11.25 -26.85
CA GLU A 157 10.50 12.35 -26.11
C GLU A 157 9.54 13.06 -25.15
N GLU A 158 8.26 13.23 -25.51
CA GLU A 158 7.23 13.78 -24.60
C GLU A 158 7.10 12.89 -23.35
N ILE A 159 7.26 11.59 -23.55
CA ILE A 159 7.17 10.58 -22.50
C ILE A 159 8.38 10.59 -21.58
N LYS A 160 9.58 10.93 -22.06
CA LYS A 160 10.76 11.05 -21.19
C LYS A 160 10.62 12.17 -20.17
N GLU A 161 10.02 13.30 -20.56
CA GLU A 161 9.72 14.39 -19.61
C GLU A 161 8.74 13.89 -18.55
N LEU A 162 7.66 13.21 -18.96
CA LEU A 162 6.69 12.64 -18.04
C LEU A 162 7.32 11.61 -17.09
N GLN A 163 8.15 10.70 -17.59
CA GLN A 163 8.90 9.73 -16.78
C GLN A 163 9.80 10.42 -15.76
N THR A 164 10.49 11.48 -16.15
CA THR A 164 11.35 12.27 -15.24
C THR A 164 10.52 12.92 -14.14
N LEU A 165 9.36 13.49 -14.49
CA LEU A 165 8.44 14.09 -13.53
C LEU A 165 7.88 13.04 -12.56
N LEU A 166 7.46 11.88 -13.05
CA LEU A 166 6.95 10.79 -12.20
C LEU A 166 8.05 10.23 -11.29
N HIS A 167 9.26 10.02 -11.81
CA HIS A 167 10.40 9.61 -10.98
C HIS A 167 10.62 10.62 -9.86
N ARG A 168 10.69 11.91 -10.18
CA ARG A 168 10.90 12.95 -9.19
C ARG A 168 9.75 13.02 -8.19
N ALA A 169 8.49 12.91 -8.62
CA ALA A 169 7.34 12.93 -7.73
C ALA A 169 7.37 11.77 -6.73
N TYR A 170 7.55 10.54 -7.20
CA TYR A 170 7.45 9.34 -6.35
C TYR A 170 8.75 8.98 -5.61
N PHE A 171 9.92 9.42 -6.09
CA PHE A 171 11.22 9.04 -5.55
C PHE A 171 12.14 10.23 -5.21
N GLY A 172 11.67 11.48 -5.38
CA GLY A 172 12.44 12.68 -5.01
C GLY A 172 12.34 13.07 -3.53
N GLY A 173 11.46 12.41 -2.76
CA GLY A 173 11.20 12.68 -1.35
C GLY A 173 11.49 11.47 -0.46
N GLU A 174 10.65 11.26 0.57
CA GLU A 174 10.65 9.97 1.29
C GLU A 174 10.27 8.85 0.33
N ALA A 175 10.93 7.69 0.43
CA ALA A 175 10.69 6.57 -0.47
C ALA A 175 9.22 6.11 -0.38
N ILE A 176 8.52 6.12 -1.50
CA ILE A 176 7.14 5.66 -1.62
C ILE A 176 7.12 4.37 -2.43
N ASP A 177 6.59 3.33 -1.82
CA ASP A 177 6.18 2.12 -2.52
C ASP A 177 4.73 2.31 -2.97
N PHE A 178 4.45 2.10 -4.25
CA PHE A 178 3.10 2.19 -4.77
C PHE A 178 2.79 1.08 -5.77
N GLY A 179 1.50 0.75 -5.85
CA GLY A 179 0.97 -0.27 -6.74
C GLY A 179 0.21 0.34 -7.92
N GLN A 180 0.39 -0.23 -9.10
CA GLN A 180 -0.51 -0.02 -10.24
C GLN A 180 -1.24 -1.33 -10.53
N MET A 181 -2.55 -1.27 -10.74
CA MET A 181 -3.36 -2.45 -11.04
C MET A 181 -3.65 -2.48 -12.55
N PRO A 182 -2.90 -3.24 -13.36
CA PRO A 182 -3.22 -3.38 -14.76
C PRO A 182 -4.53 -4.16 -14.93
N LEU A 183 -5.12 -4.06 -16.12
CA LEU A 183 -6.34 -4.77 -16.46
C LEU A 183 -6.21 -5.44 -17.83
N GLY A 184 -6.52 -6.74 -17.88
CA GLY A 184 -6.36 -7.58 -19.08
C GLY A 184 -4.92 -8.02 -19.37
N TRP A 185 -4.04 -7.98 -18.36
CA TRP A 185 -2.66 -8.44 -18.49
C TRP A 185 -2.52 -9.92 -18.17
N GLN A 186 -1.78 -10.64 -19.02
CA GLN A 186 -1.42 -12.04 -18.83
C GLN A 186 0.09 -12.14 -18.70
N PHE A 187 0.56 -12.95 -17.76
CA PHE A 187 1.99 -13.13 -17.52
C PHE A 187 2.62 -14.07 -18.56
N GLU A 188 2.91 -13.50 -19.73
CA GLU A 188 3.47 -14.18 -20.90
C GLU A 188 4.72 -13.44 -21.41
N ASP A 189 5.53 -14.09 -22.26
CA ASP A 189 6.74 -13.46 -22.81
C ASP A 189 6.43 -12.17 -23.60
N SER A 190 5.28 -12.14 -24.27
CA SER A 190 4.79 -10.98 -25.03
C SER A 190 4.63 -9.72 -24.18
N LEU A 191 4.48 -9.86 -22.85
CA LEU A 191 4.28 -8.75 -21.94
C LEU A 191 5.49 -7.81 -21.90
N ARG A 192 6.70 -8.28 -22.22
CA ARG A 192 7.90 -7.41 -22.33
C ARG A 192 7.76 -6.31 -23.39
N HIS A 193 6.87 -6.50 -24.36
CA HIS A 193 6.57 -5.53 -25.41
C HIS A 193 5.42 -4.58 -25.05
N SER A 194 4.85 -4.70 -23.85
CA SER A 194 3.82 -3.78 -23.33
C SER A 194 4.35 -2.35 -23.30
N ALA A 195 3.58 -1.44 -23.91
CA ALA A 195 3.83 -0.01 -23.86
C ALA A 195 3.86 0.49 -22.41
N ALA A 196 2.92 0.04 -21.58
CA ALA A 196 2.85 0.47 -20.19
C ALA A 196 3.97 -0.11 -19.33
N LEU A 197 4.34 -1.38 -19.54
CA LEU A 197 5.44 -2.00 -18.80
C LEU A 197 6.75 -1.27 -19.09
N ARG A 198 7.05 -1.04 -20.38
CA ARG A 198 8.25 -0.32 -20.82
C ARG A 198 8.26 1.13 -20.35
N PHE A 199 7.10 1.79 -20.35
CA PHE A 199 6.96 3.14 -19.80
C PHE A 199 7.27 3.18 -18.31
N ILE A 200 6.68 2.28 -17.51
CA ILE A 200 6.90 2.24 -16.05
C ILE A 200 8.36 1.89 -15.73
N ALA A 201 8.91 0.88 -16.42
CA ALA A 201 10.31 0.48 -16.25
C ALA A 201 11.31 1.60 -16.58
N GLY A 202 10.92 2.59 -17.41
CA GLY A 202 11.78 3.72 -17.72
C GLY A 202 11.94 4.76 -16.59
N PHE A 203 11.11 4.71 -15.56
CA PHE A 203 11.22 5.62 -14.40
C PHE A 203 11.21 4.92 -13.04
N ALA A 204 10.80 3.66 -12.96
CA ALA A 204 10.79 2.89 -11.72
C ALA A 204 12.19 2.33 -11.41
N PRO A 205 12.80 2.66 -10.24
CA PRO A 205 14.08 2.07 -9.84
C PRO A 205 14.00 0.55 -9.70
N ASN A 206 12.90 0.06 -9.11
CA ASN A 206 12.61 -1.35 -9.01
C ASN A 206 11.13 -1.60 -9.32
N LEU A 207 10.89 -2.69 -10.06
CA LEU A 207 9.57 -3.09 -10.51
C LEU A 207 9.38 -4.59 -10.27
N SER A 208 8.27 -4.95 -9.64
CA SER A 208 7.83 -6.33 -9.51
C SER A 208 6.39 -6.49 -9.94
N ILE A 209 6.02 -7.70 -10.33
CA ILE A 209 4.68 -8.05 -10.76
C ILE A 209 4.12 -9.15 -9.86
N SER A 210 2.91 -8.94 -9.38
CA SER A 210 2.13 -9.92 -8.65
C SER A 210 1.17 -10.61 -9.61
N VAL A 211 1.31 -11.92 -9.77
CA VAL A 211 0.57 -12.74 -10.73
C VAL A 211 -0.33 -13.70 -9.98
N ASP A 212 -1.59 -13.79 -10.37
CA ASP A 212 -2.48 -14.82 -9.84
C ASP A 212 -2.03 -16.20 -10.32
N LYS A 213 -1.82 -17.12 -9.38
CA LYS A 213 -1.29 -18.46 -9.66
C LYS A 213 -2.23 -19.30 -10.53
N GLU A 214 -3.54 -19.07 -10.46
CA GLU A 214 -4.52 -19.90 -11.14
C GLU A 214 -4.81 -19.39 -12.54
N SER A 215 -5.00 -18.07 -12.69
CA SER A 215 -5.36 -17.45 -13.97
C SER A 215 -4.16 -16.94 -14.78
N ASN A 216 -2.97 -16.85 -14.17
CA ASN A 216 -1.78 -16.21 -14.73
C ASN A 216 -1.97 -14.71 -15.07
N GLU A 217 -3.03 -14.10 -14.53
CA GLU A 217 -3.33 -12.68 -14.68
C GLU A 217 -2.34 -11.85 -13.84
N VAL A 218 -1.84 -10.75 -14.40
CA VAL A 218 -1.05 -9.78 -13.62
C VAL A 218 -2.01 -8.89 -12.84
N ILE A 219 -1.92 -8.91 -11.51
CA ILE A 219 -2.86 -8.22 -10.62
C ILE A 219 -2.32 -6.86 -10.19
N ILE A 220 -1.02 -6.79 -9.86
CA ILE A 220 -0.38 -5.58 -9.34
C ILE A 220 1.02 -5.47 -9.91
N LEU A 221 1.39 -4.28 -10.36
CA LEU A 221 2.77 -3.83 -10.55
C LEU A 221 3.19 -3.10 -9.27
N ASN A 222 4.13 -3.65 -8.50
CA ASN A 222 4.67 -2.95 -7.34
C ASN A 222 5.95 -2.20 -7.75
N ILE A 223 5.94 -0.90 -7.50
CA ILE A 223 6.96 0.05 -7.93
C ILE A 223 7.59 0.63 -6.66
N THR A 224 8.90 0.48 -6.52
CA THR A 224 9.62 0.78 -5.27
C THR A 224 10.97 1.44 -5.55
N ASP A 225 11.42 2.30 -4.64
CA ASP A 225 12.79 2.85 -4.67
C ASP A 225 13.83 1.81 -4.27
N LYS A 226 13.48 0.98 -3.28
CA LYS A 226 14.36 -0.05 -2.74
C LYS A 226 14.21 -1.36 -3.50
N LYS A 227 15.33 -2.07 -3.64
CA LYS A 227 15.31 -3.44 -4.20
C LYS A 227 14.36 -4.31 -3.37
N PRO A 228 13.41 -5.02 -3.99
CA PRO A 228 12.50 -5.90 -3.27
C PRO A 228 13.26 -6.97 -2.49
N VAL A 229 12.97 -7.07 -1.20
CA VAL A 229 13.58 -8.05 -0.31
C VAL A 229 12.48 -8.91 0.31
N HIS A 230 12.61 -10.22 0.19
CA HIS A 230 11.71 -11.14 0.85
C HIS A 230 12.23 -11.41 2.26
N LYS A 231 11.52 -10.89 3.26
CA LYS A 231 11.89 -11.08 4.66
C LYS A 231 11.48 -12.48 5.12
N LEU A 232 12.47 -13.26 5.57
CA LEU A 232 12.28 -14.55 6.23
C LEU A 232 12.43 -14.35 7.73
N TYR A 233 11.28 -14.33 8.41
CA TYR A 233 11.25 -14.21 9.87
C TYR A 233 11.68 -15.51 10.53
N LEU A 234 12.77 -15.45 11.30
CA LEU A 234 13.23 -16.55 12.14
C LEU A 234 12.21 -16.82 13.25
N LYS A 235 12.26 -18.00 13.88
CA LYS A 235 11.37 -18.33 15.01
C LYS A 235 11.43 -17.31 16.15
N THR A 236 12.57 -16.67 16.36
CA THR A 236 12.76 -15.61 17.36
C THR A 236 12.01 -14.32 17.03
N ALA A 237 11.67 -14.12 15.76
CA ALA A 237 10.90 -12.98 15.27
C ALA A 237 9.40 -13.25 15.24
N GLN A 238 8.97 -14.50 15.41
CA GLN A 238 7.56 -14.87 15.43
C GLN A 238 6.95 -14.52 16.80
N PRO A 239 5.63 -14.19 16.82
CA PRO A 239 4.91 -13.98 18.06
C PRO A 239 5.13 -15.13 19.05
N GLN A 240 5.55 -14.78 20.27
CA GLN A 240 5.80 -15.75 21.32
C GLN A 240 4.49 -16.30 21.92
N PRO A 241 4.52 -17.50 22.55
CA PRO A 241 3.36 -18.03 23.27
C PRO A 241 2.85 -17.05 24.34
N PRO A 242 1.55 -17.09 24.67
CA PRO A 242 0.95 -16.14 25.57
C PRO A 242 1.46 -16.36 27.00
N ARG A 243 1.53 -15.28 27.78
CA ARG A 243 2.02 -15.32 29.17
C ARG A 243 0.90 -14.85 30.10
N ARG A 244 0.62 -15.59 31.17
CA ARG A 244 -0.36 -15.20 32.20
C ARG A 244 0.36 -14.64 33.43
N VAL A 245 -0.08 -13.49 33.93
CA VAL A 245 0.39 -12.89 35.18
C VAL A 245 -0.82 -12.40 35.98
N GLY A 246 -1.17 -13.14 37.04
CA GLY A 246 -2.38 -12.87 37.83
C GLY A 246 -3.66 -12.95 36.97
N PRO A 247 -4.53 -11.93 37.01
CA PRO A 247 -5.74 -11.89 36.18
C PRO A 247 -5.50 -11.47 34.73
N TYR A 248 -4.26 -11.13 34.36
CA TYR A 248 -3.95 -10.59 33.04
C TYR A 248 -3.31 -11.64 32.13
N LEU A 249 -3.75 -11.66 30.88
CA LEU A 249 -3.16 -12.42 29.79
C LEU A 249 -2.42 -11.47 28.85
N TYR A 250 -1.17 -11.80 28.56
CA TYR A 250 -0.27 -11.05 27.70
C TYR A 250 -0.13 -11.83 26.39
N LEU A 251 -0.42 -11.16 25.27
CA LEU A 251 -0.37 -11.74 23.94
C LEU A 251 0.67 -10.96 23.13
N ASP A 252 1.73 -11.64 22.68
CA ASP A 252 2.63 -11.10 21.67
C ASP A 252 1.87 -11.08 20.34
N ALA A 253 1.67 -9.89 19.78
CA ALA A 253 0.98 -9.72 18.51
C ALA A 253 1.95 -9.60 17.33
N GLY A 254 3.26 -9.72 17.57
CA GLY A 254 4.27 -9.38 16.59
C GLY A 254 4.44 -7.86 16.45
N HIS A 255 5.35 -7.44 15.58
CA HIS A 255 5.66 -6.03 15.30
C HIS A 255 5.95 -5.18 16.55
N ARG A 256 6.42 -5.84 17.61
CA ARG A 256 6.68 -5.26 18.94
C ARG A 256 5.43 -4.66 19.59
N LEU A 257 4.30 -5.32 19.39
CA LEU A 257 3.03 -5.00 20.01
C LEU A 257 2.65 -6.09 21.01
N VAL A 258 2.17 -5.66 22.18
CA VAL A 258 1.69 -6.54 23.24
C VAL A 258 0.26 -6.17 23.61
N TYR A 259 -0.66 -7.13 23.48
CA TYR A 259 -1.99 -7.01 24.05
C TYR A 259 -1.98 -7.50 25.49
N VAL A 260 -2.58 -6.70 26.37
CA VAL A 260 -2.84 -7.06 27.76
C VAL A 260 -4.35 -7.14 27.95
N VAL A 261 -4.84 -8.34 28.27
CA VAL A 261 -6.26 -8.64 28.43
C VAL A 261 -6.54 -8.98 29.89
N ASN A 262 -7.53 -8.32 30.48
CA ASN A 262 -7.98 -8.60 31.84
C ASN A 262 -9.01 -9.74 31.84
N LEU A 263 -8.59 -10.96 32.18
CA LEU A 263 -9.44 -12.15 32.14
C LEU A 263 -10.62 -12.11 33.12
N LEU A 264 -10.60 -11.27 34.16
CA LEU A 264 -11.69 -11.18 35.13
C LEU A 264 -12.94 -10.50 34.57
N VAL A 265 -12.77 -9.60 33.60
CA VAL A 265 -13.85 -8.81 33.01
C VAL A 265 -14.09 -9.14 31.54
N GLN A 266 -13.23 -9.99 30.96
CA GLN A 266 -13.29 -10.38 29.56
C GLN A 266 -14.30 -11.53 29.37
N PRO A 267 -15.43 -11.30 28.65
CA PRO A 267 -16.31 -12.39 28.24
C PRO A 267 -15.67 -13.25 27.15
N LEU A 268 -16.28 -14.41 26.87
CA LEU A 268 -15.93 -15.19 25.68
C LEU A 268 -16.08 -14.33 24.41
N ILE A 269 -15.06 -14.38 23.57
CA ILE A 269 -14.94 -13.56 22.37
C ILE A 269 -15.50 -14.33 21.18
N THR A 270 -16.59 -13.83 20.59
CA THR A 270 -17.20 -14.39 19.36
C THR A 270 -16.90 -13.57 18.11
N GLU A 271 -16.56 -12.30 18.29
CA GLU A 271 -16.19 -11.34 17.25
C GLU A 271 -15.04 -10.45 17.76
N TRP A 272 -14.27 -9.85 16.85
CA TRP A 272 -13.06 -9.09 17.20
C TRP A 272 -13.36 -7.91 18.11
N GLU A 273 -14.52 -7.28 17.95
CA GLU A 273 -15.03 -6.19 18.77
C GLU A 273 -15.30 -6.62 20.23
N GLY A 274 -15.26 -7.93 20.52
CA GLY A 274 -15.55 -8.52 21.83
C GLY A 274 -14.40 -8.46 22.85
N PHE A 275 -13.25 -7.86 22.54
CA PHE A 275 -12.16 -7.65 23.53
C PHE A 275 -12.54 -6.54 24.53
N ALA A 276 -12.96 -6.91 25.75
CA ALA A 276 -13.32 -5.99 26.82
C ALA A 276 -12.07 -5.64 27.68
N ASP A 277 -11.79 -4.34 27.85
CA ASP A 277 -10.63 -3.82 28.61
C ASP A 277 -9.26 -4.35 28.12
N ALA A 278 -9.15 -4.71 26.82
CA ALA A 278 -7.87 -5.01 26.21
C ALA A 278 -7.08 -3.72 25.96
N ARG A 279 -5.79 -3.73 26.30
CA ARG A 279 -4.89 -2.60 26.13
C ARG A 279 -3.72 -3.01 25.25
N LEU A 280 -3.34 -2.13 24.33
CA LEU A 280 -2.22 -2.33 23.43
C LEU A 280 -1.02 -1.50 23.90
N TYR A 281 0.15 -2.12 23.89
CA TYR A 281 1.40 -1.50 24.30
C TYR A 281 2.50 -1.76 23.27
N TYR A 282 3.48 -0.87 23.23
CA TYR A 282 4.75 -1.16 22.58
C TYR A 282 5.67 -1.98 23.49
N LEU A 283 6.35 -2.94 22.89
CA LEU A 283 7.49 -3.64 23.48
C LEU A 283 8.77 -2.89 23.11
N ASP A 284 9.54 -2.43 24.09
CA ASP A 284 10.80 -1.70 23.88
C ASP A 284 11.87 -2.51 23.11
N ASP A 285 12.85 -1.81 22.51
CA ASP A 285 13.83 -2.38 21.58
C ASP A 285 14.68 -3.49 22.24
N ASP A 286 14.94 -3.31 23.53
CA ASP A 286 15.83 -4.15 24.32
C ASP A 286 15.09 -5.05 25.31
N THR A 287 13.75 -5.03 25.29
CA THR A 287 12.92 -5.81 26.23
C THR A 287 12.43 -7.08 25.57
N ALA A 288 12.74 -8.23 26.16
CA ALA A 288 12.15 -9.50 25.73
C ALA A 288 10.67 -9.57 26.15
N PHE A 289 9.83 -10.21 25.34
CA PHE A 289 8.41 -10.37 25.67
C PHE A 289 8.18 -11.04 27.04
N ALA A 290 9.04 -11.99 27.41
CA ALA A 290 8.99 -12.66 28.72
C ALA A 290 9.16 -11.70 29.91
N ASP A 291 9.83 -10.57 29.69
CA ASP A 291 10.17 -9.55 30.69
C ASP A 291 9.28 -8.29 30.59
N PHE A 292 8.29 -8.30 29.68
CA PHE A 292 7.40 -7.16 29.45
C PHE A 292 6.65 -6.74 30.72
N ASP A 293 6.62 -5.43 30.97
CA ASP A 293 6.00 -4.79 32.13
C ASP A 293 5.11 -3.62 31.66
N PRO A 294 3.77 -3.73 31.77
CA PRO A 294 2.84 -2.71 31.26
C PRO A 294 2.87 -1.41 32.06
N GLU A 295 3.49 -1.38 33.25
CA GLU A 295 3.65 -0.14 34.03
C GLU A 295 4.75 0.76 33.47
N LYS A 296 5.69 0.18 32.72
CA LYS A 296 6.84 0.90 32.14
C LYS A 296 6.70 1.11 30.63
N ALA A 297 5.84 0.32 29.98
CA ALA A 297 5.66 0.34 28.55
C ALA A 297 4.78 1.51 28.07
N GLU A 298 5.08 1.99 26.87
CA GLU A 298 4.27 2.98 26.16
C GLU A 298 2.92 2.35 25.77
N ARG A 299 1.82 2.95 26.22
CA ARG A 299 0.46 2.54 25.87
C ARG A 299 0.01 3.21 24.58
N LEU A 300 -0.60 2.42 23.70
CA LEU A 300 -1.22 2.90 22.46
C LEU A 300 -2.71 3.19 22.67
N GLU A 301 -3.19 4.28 22.05
CA GLU A 301 -4.61 4.63 21.98
C GLU A 301 -5.25 4.09 20.69
N GLY A 302 -6.41 3.46 20.81
CA GLY A 302 -7.09 2.75 19.72
C GLY A 302 -6.88 1.23 19.79
N THR A 303 -7.97 0.47 19.86
CA THR A 303 -7.94 -1.00 20.08
C THR A 303 -7.94 -1.84 18.80
N SER A 304 -8.03 -1.22 17.64
CA SER A 304 -8.21 -1.94 16.39
C SER A 304 -7.22 -1.39 15.39
N LEU A 305 -6.35 -2.25 14.86
CA LEU A 305 -5.99 -2.32 13.45
C LEU A 305 -4.80 -3.29 13.23
N PHE A 306 -4.70 -3.75 11.99
CA PHE A 306 -3.51 -4.29 11.30
C PHE A 306 -3.26 -5.80 11.32
N PHE A 307 -4.10 -6.61 11.95
CA PHE A 307 -3.95 -8.06 11.85
C PHE A 307 -4.78 -8.62 10.70
N ASP A 308 -4.18 -9.52 9.93
CA ASP A 308 -4.93 -10.37 9.01
C ASP A 308 -5.93 -11.24 9.81
N GLN A 309 -6.95 -11.72 9.11
CA GLN A 309 -8.06 -12.48 9.73
C GLN A 309 -7.58 -13.74 10.48
N GLU A 310 -6.50 -14.38 10.04
CA GLU A 310 -5.95 -15.57 10.68
C GLU A 310 -5.29 -15.22 12.02
N THR A 311 -4.52 -14.13 12.04
CA THR A 311 -3.92 -13.61 13.27
C THR A 311 -4.99 -13.20 14.29
N VAL A 312 -6.05 -12.51 13.85
CA VAL A 312 -7.20 -12.15 14.69
C VAL A 312 -7.86 -13.38 15.31
N GLN A 313 -8.21 -14.35 14.47
CA GLN A 313 -8.87 -15.59 14.90
C GLN A 313 -8.02 -16.35 15.94
N ARG A 314 -6.71 -16.45 15.69
CA ARG A 314 -5.77 -17.10 16.61
C ARG A 314 -5.75 -16.42 17.98
N LEU A 315 -5.71 -15.09 18.04
CA LEU A 315 -5.73 -14.35 19.31
C LEU A 315 -7.03 -14.58 20.08
N MET A 316 -8.18 -14.54 19.40
CA MET A 316 -9.49 -14.80 20.01
C MET A 316 -9.56 -16.22 20.61
N GLU A 317 -9.09 -17.23 19.87
CA GLU A 317 -9.04 -18.62 20.33
C GLU A 317 -8.14 -18.79 21.56
N MET A 318 -7.01 -18.09 21.60
CA MET A 318 -6.09 -18.12 22.74
C MET A 318 -6.73 -17.54 24.01
N VAL A 319 -7.41 -16.40 23.92
CA VAL A 319 -8.13 -15.81 25.07
C VAL A 319 -9.25 -16.73 25.55
N ASN A 320 -10.08 -17.22 24.63
CA ASN A 320 -11.21 -18.10 24.95
C ASN A 320 -10.77 -19.40 25.63
N ARG A 321 -9.61 -19.95 25.22
CA ARG A 321 -9.03 -21.12 25.87
C ARG A 321 -8.67 -20.84 27.32
N GLU A 322 -8.06 -19.69 27.61
CA GLU A 322 -7.67 -19.30 28.97
C GLU A 322 -8.87 -18.98 29.87
N LEU A 323 -9.92 -18.36 29.32
CA LEU A 323 -11.18 -18.10 30.05
C LEU A 323 -11.83 -19.41 30.51
N ARG A 324 -11.98 -20.39 29.59
CA ARG A 324 -12.55 -21.71 29.91
C ARG A 324 -11.75 -22.48 30.96
N GLN A 325 -10.43 -22.31 30.98
CA GLN A 325 -9.58 -22.93 32.00
C GLN A 325 -9.74 -22.25 33.36
N THR A 326 -10.02 -20.95 33.40
CA THR A 326 -10.22 -20.18 34.64
C THR A 326 -11.55 -20.54 35.30
N ASP A 327 -12.61 -20.74 34.51
CA ASP A 327 -13.92 -21.19 35.02
C ASP A 327 -13.85 -22.58 35.68
N ASN A 328 -13.04 -23.49 35.13
CA ASN A 328 -12.85 -24.84 35.68
C ASN A 328 -12.05 -24.87 36.99
N HIS A 329 -11.33 -23.79 37.36
CA HIS A 329 -10.58 -23.71 38.62
C HIS A 329 -11.32 -22.93 39.72
N MET A 330 -12.51 -22.39 39.42
CA MET A 330 -13.38 -21.70 40.39
C MET A 330 -14.60 -22.56 40.82
N ILE A 331 -14.62 -23.85 40.47
CA ILE A 331 -15.63 -24.84 40.91
C ILE A 331 -15.07 -25.68 42.06
#